data_AF-A0A0D7P503-F1
#
_entry.id   AF-A0A0D7P503-F1
#
_cell.length_a   1.000
_cell.length_b   1.000
_cell.length_c   1.000
_cell.angle_alpha   90.00
_cell.angle_beta   90.00
_cell.angle_gamma   90.00
#
_symmetry.space_group_name_H-M   'P 1'
#
loop_
_entity.id
_entity.type
_entity.pdbx_description
1 polymer ?
#
loop_
_entity_poly.entity_id
_entity_poly.type
_entity_poly.pdbx_seq_one_letter_code
_entity_poly.pdbx_strand_id
1 'polypeptide(L)'
;MAFPIIGYLVLLSSQFTSFFDGGLAGNSGGHGGNWFDYLWSLKLYYVYFGLLHLGVGSALYQWGCPRQIKKHGDWEDYIRVDGPAMTDTYIEAIGEMIGVDFLNSVRRPGETLFSAKIHLLRLHYAALSAEAPAFRLVVAYLFLFGLALLALPSMMTAFKITKLFLSS
;
A
#
# COMPACT_ATOMS: atom_id res chain seq x y z
N MET A 1 -5.76 0.99 15.25
CA MET A 1 -6.01 -0.46 15.15
C MET A 1 -7.51 -0.77 15.23
N ALA A 2 -8.31 -0.37 14.22
CA ALA A 2 -9.77 -0.57 14.20
C ALA A 2 -10.26 -1.43 13.02
N PHE A 3 -9.33 -1.96 12.22
CA PHE A 3 -9.62 -2.62 10.95
C PHE A 3 -10.47 -3.92 11.03
N PRO A 4 -10.36 -4.78 12.07
CA PRO A 4 -11.22 -5.97 12.16
C PRO A 4 -12.68 -5.60 12.44
N ILE A 5 -12.91 -4.55 13.24
CA ILE A 5 -14.25 -4.17 13.70
C ILE A 5 -15.09 -3.63 12.53
N ILE A 6 -14.48 -2.87 11.63
CA ILE A 6 -15.14 -2.33 10.43
C ILE A 6 -15.50 -3.47 9.45
N GLY A 7 -14.63 -4.47 9.28
CA GLY A 7 -14.91 -5.62 8.42
C GLY A 7 -16.09 -6.48 8.91
N TYR A 8 -16.17 -6.72 10.22
CA TYR A 8 -17.31 -7.40 10.82
C TYR A 8 -18.60 -6.56 10.79
N LEU A 9 -18.50 -5.24 10.96
CA LEU A 9 -19.64 -4.32 10.84
C LEU A 9 -20.23 -4.29 9.42
N VAL A 10 -19.39 -4.41 8.38
CA VAL A 10 -19.86 -4.49 6.98
C VAL A 10 -20.57 -5.81 6.69
N LEU A 11 -20.11 -6.93 7.27
CA LEU A 11 -20.74 -8.25 7.09
C LEU A 11 -22.04 -8.43 7.91
N LEU A 12 -22.12 -7.84 9.11
CA LEU A 12 -23.25 -8.03 10.03
C LEU A 12 -24.31 -6.93 9.94
N SER A 13 -24.05 -5.84 9.21
CA SER A 13 -25.06 -4.80 9.01
C SER A 13 -26.09 -5.27 7.99
N SER A 14 -27.27 -5.62 8.49
CA SER A 14 -28.45 -5.94 7.67
C SER A 14 -28.81 -4.81 6.68
N GLN A 15 -28.40 -3.57 6.97
CA GLN A 15 -28.56 -2.41 6.10
C GLN A 15 -27.63 -2.44 4.89
N PHE A 16 -26.41 -2.98 5.02
CA PHE A 16 -25.50 -3.12 3.89
C PHE A 16 -25.90 -4.29 3.00
N THR A 17 -26.28 -5.44 3.59
CA THR A 17 -26.81 -6.56 2.80
C THR A 17 -28.09 -6.16 2.07
N SER A 18 -29.01 -5.42 2.70
CA SER A 18 -30.23 -4.95 2.02
C SER A 18 -29.99 -3.87 0.96
N PHE A 19 -28.94 -3.04 1.10
CA PHE A 19 -28.56 -2.09 0.04
C PHE A 19 -27.97 -2.83 -1.18
N PHE A 20 -27.13 -3.84 -0.94
CA PHE A 20 -26.55 -4.66 -2.01
C PHE A 20 -27.56 -5.64 -2.63
N ASP A 21 -28.50 -6.17 -1.85
CA ASP A 21 -29.55 -7.10 -2.32
C ASP A 21 -30.79 -6.38 -2.84
N GLY A 22 -31.07 -5.15 -2.39
CA GLY A 22 -32.28 -4.40 -2.74
C GLY A 22 -32.06 -3.25 -3.74
N GLY A 23 -30.86 -2.67 -3.82
CA GLY A 23 -30.59 -1.50 -4.68
C GLY A 23 -30.01 -1.79 -6.06
N LEU A 24 -29.30 -2.91 -6.22
CA LEU A 24 -28.64 -3.30 -7.49
C LEU A 24 -28.90 -4.74 -7.94
N ALA A 25 -29.36 -5.61 -7.04
CA ALA A 25 -29.79 -6.95 -7.39
C ALA A 25 -31.29 -6.90 -7.72
N GLY A 26 -31.62 -6.49 -8.95
CA GLY A 26 -32.96 -6.68 -9.48
C GLY A 26 -33.39 -8.12 -9.22
N ASN A 27 -34.48 -8.28 -8.46
CA ASN A 27 -35.15 -9.51 -8.03
C ASN A 27 -34.58 -10.80 -8.66
N SER A 28 -33.43 -11.28 -8.17
CA SER A 28 -32.78 -12.49 -8.66
C SER A 28 -33.33 -13.70 -7.90
N GLY A 29 -34.66 -13.85 -7.90
CA GLY A 29 -35.37 -14.98 -7.30
C GLY A 29 -35.31 -16.27 -8.15
N GLY A 30 -34.58 -16.25 -9.27
CA GLY A 30 -34.45 -17.39 -10.17
C GLY A 30 -33.17 -18.18 -9.90
N HIS A 31 -33.31 -19.41 -9.39
CA HIS A 31 -32.28 -20.45 -9.44
C HIS A 31 -32.03 -20.87 -10.91
N GLY A 32 -31.50 -19.98 -11.75
CA GLY A 32 -31.06 -20.26 -13.11
C GLY A 32 -29.57 -20.57 -13.12
N GLY A 33 -29.16 -21.73 -13.63
CA GLY A 33 -27.79 -22.26 -13.57
C GLY A 33 -26.69 -21.50 -14.35
N ASN A 34 -26.80 -20.17 -14.48
CA ASN A 34 -25.77 -19.35 -15.12
C ASN A 34 -24.66 -18.98 -14.11
N TRP A 35 -23.42 -19.27 -14.47
CA TRP A 35 -22.22 -18.96 -13.69
C TRP A 35 -22.12 -17.49 -13.26
N PHE A 36 -22.68 -16.57 -14.06
CA PHE A 36 -22.73 -15.14 -13.76
C PHE A 36 -23.56 -14.79 -12.52
N ASP A 37 -24.64 -15.52 -12.26
CA ASP A 37 -25.51 -15.26 -11.09
C ASP A 37 -24.85 -15.80 -9.81
N TYR A 38 -24.09 -16.90 -9.92
CA TYR A 38 -23.24 -17.38 -8.83
C TYR A 38 -22.11 -16.42 -8.49
N LEU A 39 -21.42 -15.86 -9.50
CA LEU A 39 -20.41 -14.82 -9.25
C LEU A 39 -21.03 -13.56 -8.61
N TRP A 40 -22.27 -13.24 -8.97
CA TRP A 40 -22.98 -12.09 -8.41
C TRP A 40 -23.36 -12.29 -6.95
N SER A 41 -23.75 -13.50 -6.55
CA SER A 41 -24.01 -13.80 -5.13
C SER A 41 -22.75 -13.72 -4.27
N LEU A 42 -21.58 -13.97 -4.88
CA LEU A 42 -20.28 -13.87 -4.22
C LEU A 42 -19.71 -12.43 -4.14
N LYS A 43 -20.39 -11.42 -4.71
CA LYS A 43 -19.90 -10.03 -4.73
C LYS A 43 -19.48 -9.49 -3.35
N LEU A 44 -20.26 -9.82 -2.31
CA LEU A 44 -20.01 -9.34 -0.95
C LEU A 44 -18.72 -9.98 -0.39
N TYR A 45 -18.48 -11.25 -0.71
CA TYR A 45 -17.25 -11.94 -0.35
C TYR A 45 -16.04 -11.33 -1.07
N TYR A 46 -16.15 -11.01 -2.36
CA TYR A 46 -15.08 -10.34 -3.10
C TYR A 46 -14.71 -8.98 -2.49
N VAL A 47 -15.71 -8.18 -2.12
CA VAL A 47 -15.47 -6.89 -1.45
C VAL A 47 -14.83 -7.09 -0.08
N TYR A 48 -15.35 -8.03 0.72
CA TYR A 48 -14.81 -8.33 2.03
C TYR A 48 -13.36 -8.81 1.98
N PHE A 49 -13.08 -9.83 1.18
CA PHE A 49 -11.72 -10.36 1.04
C PHE A 49 -10.78 -9.33 0.41
N GLY A 50 -11.25 -8.52 -0.53
CA GLY A 50 -10.47 -7.44 -1.11
C GLY A 50 -10.04 -6.41 -0.07
N LEU A 51 -10.99 -5.90 0.72
CA LEU A 51 -10.71 -4.95 1.81
C LEU A 51 -9.81 -5.57 2.90
N LEU A 52 -10.01 -6.85 3.21
CA LEU A 52 -9.18 -7.57 4.17
C LEU A 52 -7.73 -7.64 3.70
N HIS A 53 -7.48 -8.00 2.43
CA HIS A 53 -6.13 -8.06 1.89
C HIS A 53 -5.46 -6.68 1.86
N LEU A 54 -6.20 -5.61 1.52
CA LEU A 54 -5.70 -4.24 1.62
C LEU A 54 -5.34 -3.85 3.07
N GLY A 55 -6.19 -4.22 4.02
CA GLY A 55 -5.96 -3.97 5.45
C GLY A 55 -4.75 -4.71 5.99
N VAL A 56 -4.61 -6.00 5.67
CA VAL A 56 -3.45 -6.83 6.06
C VAL A 56 -2.17 -6.33 5.38
N GLY A 57 -2.22 -5.97 4.10
CA GLY A 57 -1.09 -5.38 3.39
C GLY A 57 -0.63 -4.07 4.04
N SER A 58 -1.56 -3.20 4.42
CA SER A 58 -1.26 -1.97 5.15
C SER A 58 -0.63 -2.24 6.52
N ALA A 59 -1.16 -3.20 7.29
CA ALA A 59 -0.61 -3.57 8.58
C ALA A 59 0.81 -4.15 8.47
N LEU A 60 1.05 -5.03 7.49
CA LEU A 60 2.38 -5.59 7.21
C LEU A 60 3.37 -4.51 6.78
N TYR A 61 2.94 -3.54 5.96
CA TYR A 61 3.77 -2.39 5.61
C TYR A 61 4.13 -1.56 6.86
N GLN A 62 3.16 -1.31 7.75
CA GLN A 62 3.40 -0.59 8.99
C GLN A 62 4.27 -1.36 9.98
N TRP A 63 4.28 -2.68 9.93
CA TRP A 63 5.15 -3.47 10.80
C TRP A 63 6.57 -3.62 10.24
N GLY A 64 6.70 -3.91 8.94
CA GLY A 64 7.97 -4.25 8.31
C GLY A 64 8.81 -3.06 7.82
N CYS A 65 8.21 -1.91 7.50
CA CYS A 65 9.00 -0.78 6.99
C CYS A 65 9.63 0.08 8.11
N PRO A 66 10.91 0.49 7.97
CA PRO A 66 11.53 1.51 8.82
C PRO A 66 10.74 2.82 8.81
N ARG A 67 10.76 3.54 9.93
CA ARG A 67 9.98 4.78 10.11
C ARG A 67 10.38 5.88 9.11
N GLN A 68 11.65 5.91 8.73
CA GLN A 68 12.27 6.90 7.85
C GLN A 68 11.71 6.78 6.43
N ILE A 69 11.56 5.56 5.91
CA ILE A 69 11.00 5.28 4.58
C ILE A 69 9.50 5.57 4.53
N LYS A 70 8.80 5.44 5.68
CA LYS A 70 7.38 5.81 5.76
C LYS A 70 7.17 7.32 5.74
N LYS A 71 8.11 8.07 6.32
CA LYS A 71 8.03 9.53 6.43
C LYS A 71 8.38 10.21 5.11
N HIS A 72 9.37 9.66 4.39
CA HIS A 72 9.92 10.27 3.18
C HIS A 72 9.71 9.32 1.99
N GLY A 73 9.05 9.81 0.95
CA GLY A 73 8.81 9.02 -0.27
C GLY A 73 10.06 8.85 -1.13
N ASP A 74 11.02 9.78 -1.01
CA ASP A 74 12.25 9.79 -1.78
C ASP A 74 13.44 10.27 -0.94
N TRP A 75 14.66 9.93 -1.40
CA TRP A 75 15.91 10.33 -0.76
C TRP A 75 16.09 11.85 -0.75
N GLU A 76 15.60 12.55 -1.78
CA GLU A 76 15.69 14.01 -1.85
C GLU A 76 14.85 14.67 -0.74
N ASP A 77 13.65 14.15 -0.49
CA ASP A 77 12.78 14.65 0.58
C ASP A 77 13.37 14.35 1.96
N TYR A 78 13.97 13.16 2.14
CA TYR A 78 14.70 12.81 3.35
C TYR A 78 15.83 13.81 3.65
N ILE A 79 16.65 14.14 2.66
CA ILE A 79 17.75 15.10 2.82
C ILE A 79 17.24 16.51 3.06
N ARG A 80 16.19 16.92 2.34
CA ARG A 80 15.62 18.27 2.46
C ARG A 80 14.98 18.51 3.83
N VAL A 81 14.26 17.53 4.36
CA VAL A 81 13.47 17.65 5.59
C VAL A 81 14.30 17.32 6.83
N ASP A 82 15.01 16.20 6.84
CA ASP A 82 15.76 15.75 8.02
C ASP A 82 17.24 16.17 7.99
N GLY A 83 17.81 16.44 6.81
CA GLY A 83 19.22 16.81 6.66
C GLY A 83 19.66 18.06 7.45
N PRO A 84 18.90 19.18 7.43
CA PRO A 84 19.26 20.37 8.22
C PRO A 84 19.21 20.16 9.73
N ALA A 85 18.44 19.16 10.21
CA ALA A 85 18.27 18.86 11.62
C ALA A 85 19.31 17.86 12.14
N MET A 86 20.11 17.23 11.27
CA MET A 86 21.13 16.25 11.65
C MET A 86 22.44 16.93 12.02
N THR A 87 22.94 16.64 13.23
CA THR A 87 24.26 17.08 13.68
C THR A 87 25.37 16.30 12.99
N ASP A 88 26.52 16.94 12.82
CA ASP A 88 27.69 16.37 12.13
C ASP A 88 28.16 15.07 12.80
N THR A 89 28.10 15.01 14.13
CA THR A 89 28.39 13.82 14.93
C THR A 89 27.48 12.63 14.61
N TYR A 90 26.21 12.89 14.30
CA TYR A 90 25.25 11.85 13.93
C TYR A 90 25.54 11.33 12.52
N ILE A 91 25.94 12.21 11.60
CA ILE A 91 26.32 11.84 10.23
C ILE A 91 27.61 11.00 10.23
N GLU A 92 28.58 11.34 11.08
CA GLU A 92 29.78 10.52 11.28
C GLU A 92 29.44 9.12 11.80
N ALA A 93 28.56 9.01 12.80
CA ALA A 93 28.12 7.72 13.31
C ALA A 93 27.38 6.88 12.24
N ILE A 94 26.58 7.52 11.38
CA ILE A 94 25.96 6.84 10.23
C ILE A 94 27.02 6.37 9.23
N GLY A 95 28.03 7.20 8.97
CA GLY A 95 29.15 6.85 8.08
C GLY A 95 29.87 5.59 8.56
N GLU A 96 30.16 5.54 9.86
CA GLU A 96 30.78 4.37 10.51
C GLU A 96 29.89 3.12 10.39
N MET A 97 28.58 3.23 10.62
CA MET A 97 27.65 2.10 10.46
C MET A 97 27.58 1.54 9.03
N ILE A 98 27.81 2.38 8.02
CA ILE A 98 27.79 1.98 6.59
C ILE A 98 29.19 1.57 6.11
N GLY A 99 30.23 1.79 6.92
CA GLY A 99 31.62 1.53 6.54
C GLY A 99 32.21 2.58 5.60
N VAL A 100 31.71 3.81 5.63
CA VAL A 100 32.17 4.93 4.80
C VAL A 100 32.78 6.01 5.71
N ASP A 101 34.08 6.24 5.57
CA ASP A 101 34.77 7.31 6.30
C ASP A 101 34.33 8.70 5.81
N PHE A 102 33.54 9.38 6.63
CA PHE A 102 33.10 10.76 6.37
C PHE A 102 34.29 11.72 6.26
N LEU A 103 35.30 11.58 7.13
CA LEU A 103 36.49 12.42 7.12
C LEU A 103 37.32 12.25 5.84
N ASN A 104 37.38 11.02 5.30
CA ASN A 104 38.11 10.75 4.05
C ASN A 104 37.35 11.25 2.81
N SER A 105 36.02 11.30 2.86
CA SER A 105 35.20 11.90 1.80
C SER A 105 35.28 13.43 1.81
N VAL A 106 35.26 14.07 2.97
CA VAL A 106 35.48 15.53 3.10
C VAL A 106 36.90 15.95 2.67
N ARG A 107 37.90 15.06 2.81
CA ARG A 107 39.31 15.36 2.46
C ARG A 107 39.60 15.35 0.95
N ARG A 108 38.65 14.97 0.11
CA ARG A 108 38.84 14.96 -1.36
C ARG A 108 38.92 16.40 -1.89
N PRO A 109 39.97 16.76 -2.66
CA PRO A 109 40.13 18.11 -3.17
C PRO A 109 38.99 18.44 -4.15
N GLY A 110 38.19 19.45 -3.81
CA GLY A 110 37.05 19.91 -4.61
C GLY A 110 35.66 19.50 -4.11
N GLU A 111 35.56 18.64 -3.09
CA GLU A 111 34.27 18.32 -2.46
C GLU A 111 33.93 19.31 -1.34
N THR A 112 32.70 19.85 -1.37
CA THR A 112 32.18 20.62 -0.24
C THR A 112 31.67 19.69 0.85
N LEU A 113 31.75 20.12 2.10
CA LEU A 113 31.20 19.39 3.25
C LEU A 113 29.71 19.06 3.08
N PHE A 114 28.96 19.95 2.42
CA PHE A 114 27.56 19.73 2.08
C PHE A 114 27.36 18.58 1.08
N SER A 115 28.17 18.53 0.01
CA SER A 115 28.13 17.44 -0.98
C SER A 115 28.45 16.07 -0.35
N ALA A 116 29.46 16.01 0.52
CA ALA A 116 29.81 14.77 1.23
C ALA A 116 28.66 14.29 2.15
N LYS A 117 28.01 15.22 2.88
CA LYS A 117 26.84 14.90 3.71
C LYS A 117 25.67 14.35 2.89
N ILE A 118 25.34 14.98 1.76
CA ILE A 118 24.28 14.51 0.86
C ILE A 118 24.58 13.10 0.37
N HIS A 119 25.82 12.85 -0.06
CA HIS A 119 26.22 11.53 -0.56
C HIS A 119 26.05 10.44 0.50
N LEU A 120 26.46 10.72 1.74
CA LEU A 120 26.36 9.78 2.85
C LEU A 120 24.90 9.53 3.25
N LEU A 121 24.08 10.57 3.34
CA LEU A 121 22.64 10.43 3.61
C LEU A 121 21.92 9.63 2.52
N ARG A 122 22.31 9.82 1.26
CA ARG A 122 21.79 9.05 0.13
C ARG A 122 22.14 7.57 0.24
N LEU A 123 23.39 7.25 0.58
CA LEU A 123 23.83 5.86 0.82
C LEU A 123 23.07 5.23 2.00
N HIS A 124 22.89 5.98 3.09
CA HIS A 124 22.12 5.54 4.25
C HIS A 124 20.68 5.22 3.87
N TYR A 125 20.02 6.12 3.13
CA TYR A 125 18.64 5.90 2.66
C TYR A 125 18.55 4.69 1.73
N ALA A 126 19.53 4.51 0.84
CA ALA A 126 19.60 3.35 -0.04
C ALA A 126 19.77 2.04 0.73
N ALA A 127 20.64 2.02 1.76
CA ALA A 127 20.83 0.88 2.64
C ALA A 127 19.53 0.53 3.38
N LEU A 128 18.87 1.51 4.00
CA LEU A 128 17.55 1.33 4.63
C LEU A 128 16.51 0.78 3.66
N SER A 129 16.52 1.27 2.41
CA SER A 129 15.60 0.82 1.38
C SER A 129 15.86 -0.63 0.93
N ALA A 130 17.10 -1.11 1.08
CA ALA A 130 17.51 -2.45 0.73
C ALA A 130 17.29 -3.49 1.84
N GLU A 131 16.98 -3.10 3.07
CA GLU A 131 16.83 -4.05 4.20
C GLU A 131 15.63 -4.99 4.06
N ALA A 132 14.58 -4.62 3.32
CA ALA A 132 13.32 -5.39 3.29
C ALA A 132 12.62 -5.47 1.92
N PRO A 133 13.29 -5.90 0.83
CA PRO A 133 12.67 -6.03 -0.49
C PRO A 133 11.54 -7.08 -0.50
N ALA A 134 11.71 -8.17 0.25
CA ALA A 134 10.72 -9.24 0.33
C ALA A 134 9.38 -8.75 0.93
N PHE A 135 9.43 -7.97 2.02
CA PHE A 135 8.23 -7.40 2.62
C PHE A 135 7.49 -6.48 1.66
N ARG A 136 8.22 -5.67 0.87
CA ARG A 136 7.60 -4.81 -0.15
C ARG A 136 6.90 -5.60 -1.23
N LEU A 137 7.49 -6.71 -1.69
CA LEU A 137 6.84 -7.59 -2.67
C LEU A 137 5.58 -8.26 -2.11
N VAL A 138 5.63 -8.74 -0.87
CA VAL A 138 4.45 -9.33 -0.19
C VAL A 138 3.35 -8.29 -0.04
N VAL A 139 3.67 -7.09 0.41
CA VAL A 139 2.71 -5.98 0.53
C VAL A 139 2.14 -5.63 -0.84
N ALA A 140 2.98 -5.44 -1.86
CA ALA A 140 2.54 -5.13 -3.21
C ALA A 140 1.60 -6.21 -3.77
N TYR A 141 1.93 -7.48 -3.55
CA TYR A 141 1.08 -8.60 -3.94
C TYR A 141 -0.29 -8.54 -3.24
N LEU A 142 -0.31 -8.35 -1.91
CA LEU A 142 -1.56 -8.22 -1.15
C LEU A 142 -2.42 -7.04 -1.63
N PHE A 143 -1.78 -5.92 -1.95
CA PHE A 143 -2.48 -4.75 -2.49
C PHE A 143 -3.06 -5.02 -3.88
N LEU A 144 -2.27 -5.57 -4.80
CA LEU A 144 -2.72 -5.90 -6.15
C LEU A 144 -3.84 -6.94 -6.13
N PHE A 145 -3.68 -7.99 -5.33
CA PHE A 145 -4.70 -9.02 -5.18
C PHE A 145 -5.98 -8.46 -4.57
N GLY A 146 -5.87 -7.65 -3.51
CA GLY A 146 -7.02 -6.98 -2.89
C GLY A 146 -7.75 -6.05 -3.86
N LEU A 147 -7.03 -5.26 -4.65
CA LEU A 147 -7.59 -4.39 -5.69
C LEU A 147 -8.26 -5.19 -6.82
N ALA A 148 -7.64 -6.29 -7.26
CA ALA A 148 -8.22 -7.15 -8.29
C ALA A 148 -9.56 -7.74 -7.83
N LEU A 149 -9.65 -8.21 -6.58
CA LEU A 149 -10.90 -8.71 -6.01
C LEU A 149 -11.98 -7.61 -5.92
N LEU A 150 -11.60 -6.37 -5.58
CA LEU A 150 -12.53 -5.24 -5.54
C LEU A 150 -13.00 -4.78 -6.92
N ALA A 151 -12.14 -4.92 -7.94
CA ALA A 151 -12.46 -4.54 -9.31
C ALA A 151 -13.51 -5.48 -9.94
N LEU A 152 -13.53 -6.76 -9.58
CA LEU A 152 -14.48 -7.76 -10.12
C LEU A 152 -15.96 -7.33 -10.00
N PRO A 153 -16.51 -7.06 -8.80
CA PRO A 153 -17.90 -6.65 -8.68
C PRO A 153 -18.18 -5.32 -9.40
N SER A 154 -17.22 -4.38 -9.41
CA SER A 154 -17.34 -3.11 -10.13
C SER A 154 -17.38 -3.27 -11.66
N MET A 155 -16.61 -4.21 -12.21
CA MET A 155 -16.67 -4.52 -13.65
C MET A 155 -17.98 -5.22 -14.01
N MET A 156 -18.47 -6.13 -13.15
CA MET A 156 -19.74 -6.80 -13.36
C MET A 156 -20.93 -5.84 -13.35
N THR A 157 -20.96 -4.88 -12.42
CA THR A 157 -22.01 -3.85 -12.37
C THR A 157 -21.96 -2.98 -13.62
N ALA A 158 -20.78 -2.51 -14.02
CA ALA A 158 -20.59 -1.72 -15.23
C ALA A 158 -21.10 -2.47 -16.48
N PHE A 159 -20.71 -3.75 -16.64
CA PHE A 159 -21.15 -4.57 -17.77
C PHE A 159 -22.68 -4.75 -17.82
N LYS A 160 -23.32 -4.99 -16.68
CA LYS A 160 -24.79 -5.10 -16.60
C LYS A 160 -25.47 -3.78 -17.01
N ILE A 161 -24.97 -2.64 -16.55
CA ILE A 161 -25.51 -1.32 -16.90
C ILE A 161 -25.33 -1.06 -18.40
N THR A 162 -24.14 -1.32 -18.96
CA THR A 162 -23.87 -1.15 -20.40
C THR A 162 -24.80 -2.01 -21.25
N LYS A 163 -25.01 -3.27 -20.87
CA LYS A 163 -25.95 -4.16 -21.58
C LYS A 163 -27.39 -3.66 -21.51
N LEU A 164 -27.82 -3.13 -20.37
CA LEU A 164 -29.17 -2.59 -20.19
C LEU A 164 -29.38 -1.34 -21.05
N PHE A 165 -28.39 -0.45 -21.13
CA PHE A 165 -28.44 0.73 -22.00
C PHE A 165 -28.46 0.37 -23.50
N LEU A 166 -27.71 -0.65 -23.93
CA LEU A 166 -27.68 -1.10 -25.32
C LEU A 166 -28.95 -1.84 -25.75
N SER A 167 -29.73 -2.36 -24.79
CA SER A 167 -30.96 -3.12 -25.04
C SER A 167 -32.22 -2.24 -24.96
N SER A 168 -32.11 -0.97 -24.56
CA SER A 168 -33.20 0.00 -24.50
C SER A 168 -33.21 0.89 -25.74
#